data_AF-A0A8J4FUX2-F1
#
_entry.id   AF-A0A8J4FUX2-F1
#
_cell.length_a   1.000
_cell.length_b   1.000
_cell.length_c   1.000
_cell.angle_alpha   90.00
_cell.angle_beta   90.00
_cell.angle_gamma   90.00
#
_symmetry.space_group_name_H-M   'P 1'
#
loop_
_entity.id
_entity.type
_entity.pdbx_description
1 polymer ?
#
loop_
_entity_poly.entity_id
_entity_poly.type
_entity_poly.pdbx_seq_one_letter_code
_entity_poly.pdbx_strand_id
1 'polypeptide(L)'
;MKQGQGLVGAVGGPTANAVSGGLKDMWAVSFRDAPEMVFLLQRPEHKVLECEAAMMRLLEKKLEYAKQMTVRFEGHTYSKGDFVIRLCTATQAIHSTQTLLGHCLELEYLPVSSMASSEGMLSEFVDLLRQVLAVVDGRQGPGSGGGGGTGSASLQLEVVKPPYDKYGLVNTPYGRAHSAVAYTDLVMMMLSTSTAAAQQQQQQQQQQAQQPQQQIPPSTQQLPIAK
;
A
#
# COMPACT_ATOMS: atom_id res chain seq x y z
N MET A 1 -3.38 8.84 25.68
CA MET A 1 -3.59 8.67 24.23
C MET A 1 -5.08 8.78 23.97
N LYS A 2 -5.52 9.70 23.11
CA LYS A 2 -6.92 9.75 22.68
C LYS A 2 -7.06 8.87 21.44
N GLN A 3 -7.87 7.81 21.54
CA GLN A 3 -8.22 6.95 20.42
C GLN A 3 -9.48 7.53 19.78
N GLY A 4 -9.38 7.98 18.54
CA GLY A 4 -10.51 8.45 17.75
C GLY A 4 -10.67 7.57 16.52
N GLN A 5 -11.91 7.35 16.07
CA GLN A 5 -12.15 6.90 14.69
C GLN A 5 -11.74 8.05 13.76
N GLY A 6 -10.52 8.00 13.22
CA GLY A 6 -10.02 9.03 12.30
C GLY A 6 -9.88 8.51 10.87
N LEU A 7 -9.85 9.49 9.96
CA LEU A 7 -9.80 9.45 8.49
C LEU A 7 -9.67 8.06 7.84
N VAL A 8 -10.73 7.68 7.12
CA VAL A 8 -10.82 6.47 6.30
C VAL A 8 -11.31 6.89 4.93
N GLY A 9 -10.41 6.87 3.94
CA GLY A 9 -10.74 7.24 2.57
C GLY A 9 -10.97 6.03 1.66
N ALA A 10 -11.60 6.28 0.52
CA ALA A 10 -11.71 5.31 -0.57
C ALA A 10 -11.03 5.88 -1.82
N VAL A 11 -10.22 5.06 -2.50
CA VAL A 11 -9.44 5.42 -3.68
C VAL A 11 -9.87 4.48 -4.80
N GLY A 12 -10.58 4.98 -5.82
CA GLY A 12 -11.08 4.16 -6.94
C GLY A 12 -10.33 4.44 -8.23
N GLY A 13 -10.06 3.42 -9.06
CA GLY A 13 -9.36 3.57 -10.35
C GLY A 13 -9.59 2.40 -11.34
N PRO A 14 -9.10 2.52 -12.59
CA PRO A 14 -9.31 1.52 -13.65
C PRO A 14 -8.31 0.34 -13.60
N THR A 15 -8.67 -0.77 -14.26
CA THR A 15 -7.77 -1.91 -14.53
C THR A 15 -7.18 -1.85 -15.96
N ALA A 16 -6.10 -2.59 -16.21
CA ALA A 16 -5.23 -2.49 -17.38
C ALA A 16 -5.91 -2.67 -18.78
N ASN A 17 -7.16 -3.16 -18.85
CA ASN A 17 -7.78 -3.63 -20.10
C ASN A 17 -8.97 -2.80 -20.63
N ALA A 18 -9.19 -1.56 -20.16
CA ALA A 18 -10.25 -0.71 -20.74
C ALA A 18 -9.83 -0.11 -22.11
N VAL A 19 -10.58 -0.46 -23.16
CA VAL A 19 -10.45 0.06 -24.52
C VAL A 19 -11.39 1.27 -24.68
N SER A 20 -10.80 2.41 -25.05
CA SER A 20 -11.42 3.70 -25.40
C SER A 20 -11.93 4.58 -24.24
N GLY A 21 -11.37 5.80 -24.13
CA GLY A 21 -11.82 6.89 -23.25
C GLY A 21 -10.69 7.53 -22.46
N GLY A 22 -10.49 8.85 -22.60
CA GLY A 22 -9.34 9.63 -22.10
C GLY A 22 -9.17 9.74 -20.57
N LEU A 23 -9.86 8.91 -19.79
CA LEU A 23 -9.78 8.83 -18.32
C LEU A 23 -9.04 7.58 -17.82
N LYS A 24 -8.32 6.89 -18.70
CA LYS A 24 -7.41 5.79 -18.32
C LYS A 24 -6.42 6.34 -17.27
N ASP A 25 -6.37 5.70 -16.12
CA ASP A 25 -5.59 6.10 -14.94
C ASP A 25 -6.08 7.32 -14.14
N MET A 26 -7.36 7.68 -14.26
CA MET A 26 -8.01 8.60 -13.32
C MET A 26 -8.35 7.90 -12.00
N TRP A 27 -8.05 8.55 -10.89
CA TRP A 27 -8.36 8.11 -9.53
C TRP A 27 -9.31 9.06 -8.83
N ALA A 28 -10.34 8.53 -8.19
CA ALA A 28 -11.23 9.31 -7.33
C ALA A 28 -10.91 8.98 -5.86
N VAL A 29 -10.54 10.01 -5.09
CA VAL A 29 -10.22 9.89 -3.67
C VAL A 29 -11.24 10.67 -2.85
N SER A 30 -11.90 9.99 -1.93
CA SER A 30 -12.80 10.61 -0.95
C SER A 30 -12.29 10.35 0.46
N PHE A 31 -12.56 11.29 1.38
CA PHE A 31 -12.19 11.18 2.78
C PHE A 31 -13.43 11.16 3.67
N ARG A 32 -13.40 10.37 4.75
CA ARG A 32 -14.54 10.24 5.68
C ARG A 32 -14.85 11.52 6.46
N ASP A 33 -13.86 12.37 6.70
CA ASP A 33 -14.03 13.66 7.40
C ASP A 33 -14.55 14.78 6.48
N ALA A 34 -14.51 14.59 5.17
CA ALA A 34 -15.01 15.52 4.17
C ALA A 34 -15.79 14.77 3.07
N PRO A 35 -16.92 14.11 3.41
CA PRO A 35 -17.68 13.28 2.47
C PRO A 35 -18.32 14.07 1.32
N GLU A 36 -18.45 15.39 1.46
CA GLU A 36 -18.94 16.32 0.44
C GLU A 36 -17.92 16.60 -0.66
N MET A 37 -16.65 16.24 -0.45
CA MET A 37 -15.54 16.50 -1.37
C MET A 37 -14.98 15.20 -1.97
N VAL A 38 -14.54 15.31 -3.22
CA VAL A 38 -13.79 14.26 -3.92
C VAL A 38 -12.63 14.88 -4.67
N PHE A 39 -11.49 14.20 -4.64
CA PHE A 39 -10.30 14.59 -5.37
C PHE A 39 -10.14 13.67 -6.57
N LEU A 40 -10.11 14.25 -7.77
CA LEU A 40 -9.86 13.53 -9.01
C LEU A 40 -8.39 13.69 -9.37
N LEU A 41 -7.67 12.58 -9.48
CA LEU A 41 -6.25 12.54 -9.81
C LEU A 41 -6.02 11.90 -11.15
N GLN A 42 -5.32 12.61 -12.04
CA GLN A 42 -4.82 12.06 -13.30
C GLN A 42 -3.31 11.94 -13.21
N ARG A 43 -2.84 10.76 -12.79
CA ARG A 43 -1.43 10.54 -12.46
C ARG A 43 -0.47 10.79 -13.62
N PRO A 44 -0.72 10.32 -14.88
CA PRO A 44 0.21 10.55 -15.97
C PRO A 44 0.47 12.04 -16.26
N GLU A 45 -0.53 12.88 -15.98
CA GLU A 45 -0.47 14.33 -16.19
C GLU A 45 -0.16 15.12 -14.92
N HIS A 46 -0.02 14.43 -13.77
CA HIS A 46 0.20 15.02 -12.45
C HIS A 46 -0.82 16.11 -12.10
N LYS A 47 -2.09 15.85 -12.42
CA LYS A 47 -3.20 16.76 -12.10
C LYS A 47 -3.98 16.23 -10.91
N VAL A 48 -4.36 17.14 -10.02
CA VAL A 48 -5.31 16.92 -8.94
C VAL A 48 -6.39 17.98 -9.02
N LEU A 49 -7.65 17.58 -8.99
CA LEU A 49 -8.80 18.46 -9.02
C LEU A 49 -9.70 18.18 -7.83
N GLU A 50 -9.94 19.22 -7.03
CA GLU A 50 -10.91 19.19 -5.95
C GLU A 50 -12.31 19.46 -6.51
N CYS A 51 -13.24 18.55 -6.24
CA CYS A 51 -14.61 18.61 -6.73
C CYS A 51 -15.61 18.35 -5.60
N GLU A 52 -16.85 18.78 -5.79
CA GLU A 52 -17.96 18.28 -4.98
C GLU A 52 -18.25 16.80 -5.28
N ALA A 53 -18.70 16.05 -4.28
CA ALA A 53 -19.05 14.64 -4.40
C ALA A 53 -20.11 14.35 -5.48
N ALA A 54 -20.95 15.33 -5.82
CA ALA A 54 -21.92 15.21 -6.91
C ALA A 54 -21.25 14.97 -8.28
N MET A 55 -19.99 15.41 -8.46
CA MET A 55 -19.20 15.18 -9.67
C MET A 55 -19.07 13.69 -10.01
N MET A 56 -18.99 12.81 -8.99
CA MET A 56 -18.91 11.37 -9.21
C MET A 56 -20.13 10.83 -9.96
N ARG A 57 -21.33 11.33 -9.64
CA ARG A 57 -22.56 10.93 -10.33
C ARG A 57 -22.56 11.36 -11.80
N LEU A 58 -21.93 12.50 -12.11
CA LEU A 58 -21.79 12.98 -13.49
C LEU A 58 -20.81 12.11 -14.27
N LEU A 59 -19.67 11.75 -13.67
CA LEU A 59 -18.66 10.87 -14.27
C LEU A 59 -19.22 9.47 -14.58
N GLU A 60 -20.00 8.91 -13.67
CA GLU A 60 -20.69 7.64 -13.86
C GLU A 60 -21.75 7.72 -14.97
N LYS A 61 -22.58 8.79 -14.99
CA LYS A 61 -23.65 8.98 -15.98
C LYS A 61 -23.12 9.20 -17.40
N LYS A 62 -21.96 9.83 -17.55
CA LYS A 62 -21.30 10.04 -18.85
C LYS A 62 -20.70 8.77 -19.45
N LEU A 63 -20.71 7.64 -18.72
CA LEU A 63 -20.06 6.35 -19.09
C LEU A 63 -18.56 6.45 -19.38
N GLU A 64 -17.93 7.62 -19.19
CA GLU A 64 -16.50 7.82 -19.35
C GLU A 64 -15.71 7.28 -18.14
N TYR A 65 -16.37 7.08 -16.99
CA TYR A 65 -15.78 6.52 -15.78
C TYR A 65 -16.53 5.25 -15.32
N ALA A 66 -16.02 4.08 -15.71
CA ALA A 66 -16.45 2.81 -15.14
C ALA A 66 -15.60 2.52 -13.89
N LYS A 67 -16.21 2.55 -12.70
CA LYS A 67 -15.53 2.21 -11.45
C LYS A 67 -15.17 0.72 -11.43
N GLN A 68 -13.93 0.39 -11.77
CA GLN A 68 -13.49 -1.01 -11.88
C GLN A 68 -12.90 -1.57 -10.58
N MET A 69 -12.25 -0.72 -9.80
CA MET A 69 -11.58 -1.10 -8.55
C MET A 69 -11.77 -0.01 -7.49
N THR A 70 -11.86 -0.42 -6.23
CA THR A 70 -11.81 0.48 -5.07
C THR A 70 -10.79 -0.05 -4.07
N VAL A 71 -9.95 0.83 -3.54
CA VAL A 71 -9.13 0.54 -2.37
C VAL A 71 -9.68 1.32 -1.19
N ARG A 72 -9.95 0.62 -0.09
CA ARG A 72 -10.50 1.19 1.13
C ARG A 72 -9.46 1.12 2.24
N PHE A 73 -9.26 2.23 2.93
CA PHE A 73 -8.32 2.33 4.04
C PHE A 73 -9.09 2.38 5.36
N GLU A 74 -9.02 1.34 6.18
CA GLU A 74 -9.68 1.31 7.49
C GLU A 74 -8.67 1.28 8.63
N GLY A 75 -8.82 2.16 9.62
CA GLY A 75 -7.77 2.31 10.62
C GLY A 75 -8.17 3.02 11.90
N HIS A 76 -7.16 3.20 12.74
CA HIS A 76 -7.24 3.95 13.99
C HIS A 76 -6.31 5.14 13.93
N THR A 77 -6.74 6.25 14.53
CA THR A 77 -5.92 7.45 14.70
C THR A 77 -5.47 7.58 16.14
N TYR A 78 -4.18 7.80 16.32
CA TYR A 78 -3.51 8.04 17.57
C TYR A 78 -2.91 9.43 17.55
N SER A 79 -2.97 10.14 18.67
CA SER A 79 -2.35 11.46 18.81
C SER A 79 -1.49 11.52 20.07
N LYS A 80 -0.35 12.19 19.96
CA LYS A 80 0.53 12.52 21.07
C LYS A 80 1.22 13.87 20.82
N GLY A 81 0.80 14.88 21.57
CA GLY A 81 1.23 16.26 21.33
C GLY A 81 0.87 16.68 19.92
N ASP A 82 1.88 17.09 19.17
CA ASP A 82 1.81 17.60 17.81
C ASP A 82 1.78 16.50 16.73
N PHE A 83 2.02 15.25 17.11
CA PHE A 83 2.02 14.13 16.18
C PHE A 83 0.66 13.44 16.14
N VAL A 84 0.19 13.20 14.92
CA VAL A 84 -0.97 12.37 14.59
C VAL A 84 -0.48 11.20 13.76
N ILE A 85 -0.86 9.98 14.18
CA ILE A 85 -0.48 8.73 13.54
C ILE A 85 -1.77 8.01 13.15
N ARG A 86 -1.90 7.60 11.90
CA ARG A 86 -3.03 6.77 11.43
C ARG A 86 -2.51 5.43 10.97
N LEU A 87 -2.88 4.37 11.69
CA LEU A 87 -2.57 3.00 11.28
C LEU A 87 -3.78 2.43 10.55
N CYS A 88 -3.61 2.11 9.27
CA CYS A 88 -4.68 1.73 8.38
C CYS A 88 -4.38 0.40 7.68
N THR A 89 -5.43 -0.39 7.47
CA THR A 89 -5.44 -1.59 6.62
C THR A 89 -6.04 -1.21 5.28
N ALA A 90 -5.30 -1.49 4.20
CA ALA A 90 -5.71 -1.24 2.84
C ALA A 90 -6.31 -2.51 2.22
N THR A 91 -7.58 -2.44 1.83
CA THR A 91 -8.30 -3.55 1.18
C THR A 91 -8.75 -3.14 -0.20
N GLN A 92 -8.33 -3.90 -1.21
CA GLN A 92 -8.81 -3.78 -2.57
C GLN A 92 -10.13 -4.53 -2.74
N ALA A 93 -11.08 -3.93 -3.43
CA ALA A 93 -12.34 -4.52 -3.85
C ALA A 93 -12.49 -4.40 -5.38
N ILE A 94 -12.63 -5.53 -6.05
CA ILE A 94 -12.93 -5.63 -7.49
C ILE A 94 -14.19 -6.49 -7.61
N HIS A 95 -15.28 -5.90 -8.11
CA HIS A 95 -16.60 -6.56 -8.11
C HIS A 95 -16.98 -7.12 -6.73
N SER A 96 -17.05 -8.44 -6.57
CA SER A 96 -17.40 -9.15 -5.33
C SER A 96 -16.19 -9.69 -4.56
N THR A 97 -14.97 -9.54 -5.07
CA THR A 97 -13.76 -10.01 -4.38
C THR A 97 -13.15 -8.91 -3.52
N GLN A 98 -12.67 -9.28 -2.34
CA GLN A 98 -11.87 -8.41 -1.49
C GLN A 98 -10.50 -9.03 -1.24
N THR A 99 -9.46 -8.21 -1.34
CA THR A 99 -8.07 -8.64 -1.19
C THR A 99 -7.33 -7.64 -0.30
N LEU A 100 -6.67 -8.15 0.74
CA LEU A 100 -5.79 -7.35 1.58
C LEU A 100 -4.57 -6.93 0.76
N LEU A 101 -4.33 -5.62 0.66
CA LEU A 101 -3.11 -5.07 0.05
C LEU A 101 -1.99 -4.92 1.07
N GLY A 102 -2.33 -4.58 2.32
CA GLY A 102 -1.35 -4.48 3.41
C GLY A 102 -1.77 -3.50 4.50
N HIS A 103 -0.82 -3.17 5.37
CA HIS A 103 -0.94 -2.14 6.39
C HIS A 103 -0.14 -0.91 5.99
N CYS A 104 -0.64 0.27 6.34
CA CYS A 104 0.02 1.54 6.12
C CYS A 104 -0.05 2.41 7.37
N LEU A 105 0.94 3.28 7.48
CA LEU A 105 1.09 4.21 8.58
C LEU A 105 1.17 5.62 8.00
N GLU A 106 0.17 6.44 8.27
CA GLU A 106 0.23 7.87 8.01
C GLU A 106 0.81 8.57 9.24
N LEU A 107 1.74 9.48 9.02
CA LEU A 107 2.34 10.32 10.06
C LEU A 107 2.18 11.79 9.67
N GLU A 108 1.53 12.55 10.54
CA GLU A 108 1.25 13.97 10.36
C GLU A 108 1.77 14.74 11.58
N TYR A 109 2.41 15.89 11.34
CA TYR A 109 2.94 16.78 12.39
C TYR A 109 2.25 18.15 12.32
N LEU A 110 1.69 18.61 13.45
CA LEU A 110 0.93 19.85 13.60
C LEU A 110 1.73 20.87 14.45
N PRO A 111 1.74 22.19 14.14
CA PRO A 111 1.11 22.87 13.02
C PRO A 111 2.00 22.85 11.77
N VAL A 112 1.41 22.46 10.63
CA VAL A 112 2.07 22.33 9.32
C VAL A 112 2.32 23.70 8.67
N SER A 113 2.96 24.64 9.37
CA SER A 113 3.27 25.97 8.82
C SER A 113 4.18 25.91 7.60
N SER A 114 4.95 24.83 7.44
CA SER A 114 5.71 24.49 6.24
C SER A 114 6.07 22.99 6.24
N MET A 115 5.89 22.30 5.10
CA MET A 115 6.36 20.92 4.94
C MET A 115 7.87 20.78 5.17
N ALA A 116 8.64 21.79 4.76
CA ALA A 116 10.10 21.80 4.95
C ALA A 116 10.49 21.87 6.43
N SER A 117 9.71 22.59 7.24
CA SER A 117 9.94 22.68 8.68
C SER A 117 9.57 21.39 9.42
N SER A 118 8.59 20.64 8.91
CA SER A 118 8.17 19.36 9.50
C SER A 118 9.04 18.17 9.08
N GLU A 119 9.81 18.27 7.99
CA GLU A 119 10.56 17.13 7.43
C GLU A 119 11.57 16.55 8.43
N GLY A 120 12.31 17.40 9.15
CA GLY A 120 13.25 16.97 10.19
C GLY A 120 12.56 16.19 11.32
N MET A 121 11.49 16.75 11.89
CA MET A 121 10.71 16.12 12.97
C MET A 121 10.08 14.79 12.53
N LEU A 122 9.54 14.73 11.32
CA LEU A 122 8.97 13.51 10.76
C LEU A 122 10.07 12.45 10.53
N SER A 123 11.25 12.84 10.04
CA SER A 123 12.36 11.92 9.81
C SER A 123 12.88 11.29 11.11
N GLU A 124 13.08 12.09 12.16
CA GLU A 124 13.48 11.60 13.48
C GLU A 124 12.43 10.63 14.06
N PHE A 125 11.15 10.94 13.87
CA PHE A 125 10.06 10.07 14.32
C PHE A 125 10.07 8.72 13.58
N VAL A 126 10.30 8.73 12.27
CA VAL A 126 10.42 7.50 11.46
C VAL A 126 11.61 6.65 11.90
N ASP A 127 12.76 7.27 12.20
CA ASP A 127 13.93 6.54 12.69
C ASP A 127 13.68 5.94 14.08
N LEU A 128 12.96 6.64 14.95
CA LEU A 128 12.49 6.09 16.22
C LEU A 128 11.55 4.90 16.02
N LEU A 129 10.60 4.97 15.07
CA LEU A 129 9.72 3.84 14.74
C LEU A 129 10.53 2.64 14.25
N ARG A 130 11.54 2.84 13.39
CA ARG A 130 12.43 1.77 12.92
C ARG A 130 13.19 1.11 14.06
N GLN A 131 13.70 1.91 15.01
CA GLN A 131 14.39 1.39 16.18
C GLN A 131 13.45 0.54 17.05
N VAL A 132 12.23 1.03 17.31
CA VAL A 132 11.23 0.28 18.09
C VAL A 132 10.86 -1.02 17.39
N LEU A 133 10.64 -0.99 16.07
CA LEU A 133 10.34 -2.19 15.28
C LEU A 133 11.50 -3.19 15.34
N ALA A 134 12.75 -2.75 15.27
CA ALA A 134 13.92 -3.64 15.38
C ALA A 134 14.03 -4.33 16.75
N VAL A 135 13.65 -3.63 17.83
CA VAL A 135 13.58 -4.23 19.18
C VAL A 135 12.46 -5.26 19.27
N VAL A 136 11.27 -4.93 18.76
CA VAL A 136 10.10 -5.82 18.74
C VAL A 136 10.34 -7.07 17.88
N ASP A 137 11.06 -6.94 16.77
CA ASP A 137 11.49 -8.03 15.87
C ASP A 137 12.61 -8.91 16.47
N GLY A 138 13.04 -8.63 17.71
CA GLY A 138 14.05 -9.43 18.43
C GLY A 138 15.49 -9.18 17.98
N ARG A 139 15.76 -8.19 17.13
CA ARG A 139 17.11 -7.91 16.60
C ARG A 139 18.04 -7.14 17.56
N GLN A 140 17.52 -6.52 18.62
CA GLN A 140 18.32 -5.66 19.54
C GLN A 140 17.88 -5.72 21.02
N GLY A 141 17.61 -6.90 21.57
CA GLY A 141 17.47 -7.06 23.02
C GLY A 141 18.85 -7.23 23.71
N PRO A 142 19.14 -6.53 24.83
CA PRO A 142 20.32 -6.80 25.65
C PRO A 142 20.10 -8.11 26.42
N GLY A 143 20.39 -9.22 25.74
CA GLY A 143 20.15 -10.57 26.24
C GLY A 143 20.03 -11.63 25.14
N SER A 144 20.68 -11.43 23.99
CA SER A 144 20.71 -12.41 22.88
C SER A 144 21.56 -13.64 23.27
N GLY A 145 20.99 -14.47 24.15
CA GLY A 145 21.35 -15.87 24.35
C GLY A 145 20.38 -16.72 23.54
N GLY A 146 20.92 -17.68 22.78
CA GLY A 146 20.23 -18.38 21.71
C GLY A 146 18.91 -19.06 22.10
N GLY A 147 18.00 -19.10 21.12
CA GLY A 147 16.78 -19.91 21.17
C GLY A 147 16.04 -19.76 19.85
N GLY A 148 16.02 -20.84 19.06
CA GLY A 148 15.33 -20.88 17.77
C GLY A 148 13.84 -20.53 17.92
N GLY A 149 13.38 -19.60 17.09
CA GLY A 149 11.99 -19.16 17.03
C GLY A 149 11.62 -18.82 15.59
N THR A 150 11.11 -19.84 14.89
CA THR A 150 10.14 -19.78 13.78
C THR A 150 9.95 -18.45 13.05
N GLY A 151 10.55 -18.32 11.85
CA GLY A 151 9.95 -17.72 10.65
C GLY A 151 9.15 -16.42 10.74
N SER A 152 9.43 -15.52 11.70
CA SER A 152 8.72 -14.24 11.80
C SER A 152 9.10 -13.39 10.59
N ALA A 153 8.10 -13.03 9.78
CA ALA A 153 8.26 -12.08 8.69
C ALA A 153 8.76 -10.76 9.30
N SER A 154 10.03 -10.41 9.04
CA SER A 154 10.61 -9.19 9.58
C SER A 154 9.77 -7.99 9.15
N LEU A 155 9.25 -7.23 10.12
CA LEU A 155 8.48 -6.02 9.83
C LEU A 155 9.43 -4.95 9.28
N GLN A 156 9.31 -4.65 7.99
CA GLN A 156 10.07 -3.58 7.33
C GLN A 156 9.19 -2.35 7.14
N LEU A 157 9.72 -1.19 7.53
CA LEU A 157 9.06 0.10 7.32
C LEU A 157 9.63 0.78 6.07
N GLU A 158 8.87 0.72 4.98
CA GLU A 158 9.16 1.45 3.75
C GLU A 158 8.51 2.84 3.80
N VAL A 159 9.31 3.88 3.55
CA VAL A 159 8.84 5.26 3.57
C VAL A 159 8.48 5.67 2.14
N VAL A 160 7.24 6.09 1.95
CA VAL A 160 6.74 6.57 0.65
C VAL A 160 6.82 8.09 0.65
N LYS A 161 7.57 8.66 -0.28
CA LYS A 161 7.63 10.12 -0.48
C LYS A 161 6.75 10.49 -1.69
N PRO A 162 5.59 11.12 -1.47
CA PRO A 162 4.71 11.49 -2.58
C PRO A 162 5.35 12.56 -3.46
N PRO A 163 5.11 12.53 -4.79
CA PRO A 163 5.74 13.44 -5.74
C PRO A 163 5.05 14.82 -5.79
N TYR A 164 4.96 15.52 -4.65
CA TYR A 164 4.26 16.80 -4.53
C TYR A 164 4.77 17.89 -5.48
N ASP A 165 6.04 17.82 -5.88
CA ASP A 165 6.69 18.71 -6.85
C ASP A 165 6.00 18.66 -8.21
N LYS A 166 5.65 17.45 -8.66
CA LYS A 166 5.03 17.25 -9.97
C LYS A 166 3.59 17.75 -10.03
N TYR A 167 2.90 17.76 -8.89
CA TYR A 167 1.54 18.28 -8.75
C TYR A 167 1.49 19.78 -8.40
N GLY A 168 2.64 20.46 -8.30
CA GLY A 168 2.71 21.88 -7.93
C GLY A 168 2.32 22.16 -6.47
N LEU A 169 2.38 21.16 -5.59
CA LEU A 169 1.88 21.25 -4.21
C LEU A 169 2.95 21.65 -3.17
N VAL A 170 4.23 21.67 -3.53
CA VAL A 170 5.36 21.90 -2.61
C VAL A 170 5.27 23.23 -1.87
N ASN A 171 4.87 24.30 -2.56
CA ASN A 171 4.82 25.66 -2.01
C ASN A 171 3.45 26.04 -1.44
N THR A 172 2.54 25.07 -1.29
CA THR A 172 1.21 25.29 -0.75
C THR A 172 1.11 24.70 0.66
N PRO A 173 0.32 25.30 1.57
CA PRO A 173 0.06 24.70 2.88
C PRO A 173 -0.46 23.28 2.71
N TYR A 174 -0.01 22.37 3.58
CA TYR A 174 -0.47 20.98 3.53
C TYR A 174 -1.99 20.92 3.70
N GLY A 175 -2.65 20.22 2.79
CA GLY A 175 -4.10 20.06 2.79
C GLY A 175 -4.53 18.73 2.20
N ARG A 176 -5.84 18.56 1.99
CA ARG A 176 -6.41 17.29 1.51
C ARG A 176 -5.96 16.90 0.10
N ALA A 177 -5.58 17.86 -0.74
CA ALA A 177 -4.99 17.57 -2.05
C ALA A 177 -3.65 16.82 -1.90
N HIS A 178 -2.80 17.22 -0.93
CA HIS A 178 -1.56 16.50 -0.60
C HIS A 178 -1.87 15.09 -0.12
N SER A 179 -2.81 14.95 0.82
CA SER A 179 -3.25 13.63 1.27
C SER A 179 -3.75 12.78 0.10
N ALA A 180 -4.52 13.35 -0.82
CA ALA A 180 -5.08 12.59 -1.95
C ALA A 180 -3.98 12.08 -2.89
N VAL A 181 -2.95 12.90 -3.15
CA VAL A 181 -1.76 12.50 -3.90
C VAL A 181 -1.00 11.40 -3.16
N ALA A 182 -0.77 11.56 -1.86
CA ALA A 182 -0.05 10.59 -1.03
C ALA A 182 -0.75 9.21 -1.01
N TYR A 183 -2.06 9.20 -0.77
CA TYR A 183 -2.84 7.96 -0.75
C TYR A 183 -2.87 7.28 -2.12
N THR A 184 -3.00 8.06 -3.20
CA THR A 184 -3.02 7.47 -4.55
C THR A 184 -1.67 6.85 -4.90
N ASP A 185 -0.55 7.51 -4.56
CA ASP A 185 0.80 6.98 -4.81
C ASP A 185 1.09 5.73 -3.96
N LEU A 186 0.66 5.74 -2.69
CA LEU A 186 0.74 4.58 -1.79
C LEU A 186 -0.04 3.37 -2.33
N VAL A 187 -1.29 3.57 -2.77
CA VAL A 187 -2.10 2.52 -3.41
C VAL A 187 -1.36 1.90 -4.58
N MET A 188 -0.68 2.73 -5.37
CA MET A 188 0.00 2.28 -6.58
C MET A 188 1.21 1.43 -6.31
N MET A 189 1.98 1.82 -5.31
CA MET A 189 3.08 0.99 -4.84
C MET A 189 2.54 -0.34 -4.29
N MET A 190 1.50 -0.32 -3.46
CA MET A 190 0.89 -1.56 -2.92
C MET A 190 0.37 -2.50 -4.02
N LEU A 191 -0.30 -1.97 -5.04
CA LEU A 191 -0.80 -2.75 -6.18
C LEU A 191 0.35 -3.34 -7.02
N SER A 192 1.41 -2.56 -7.22
CA SER A 192 2.61 -3.01 -7.96
C SER A 192 3.32 -4.14 -7.20
N THR A 193 3.46 -4.01 -5.89
CA THR A 193 4.07 -5.05 -5.04
C THR A 193 3.22 -6.33 -4.98
N SER A 194 1.89 -6.19 -4.88
CA SER A 194 0.97 -7.33 -4.87
C SER A 194 0.98 -8.12 -6.19
N THR A 195 0.98 -7.43 -7.33
CA THR A 195 1.04 -8.08 -8.66
C THR A 195 2.39 -8.76 -8.91
N ALA A 196 3.50 -8.16 -8.50
CA ALA A 196 4.83 -8.77 -8.60
C ALA A 196 4.93 -10.05 -7.75
N ALA A 197 4.41 -10.04 -6.53
CA ALA A 197 4.39 -11.22 -5.66
C ALA A 197 3.57 -12.37 -6.26
N ALA A 198 2.41 -12.07 -6.86
CA ALA A 198 1.57 -13.06 -7.52
C ALA A 198 2.28 -13.71 -8.72
N GLN A 199 3.02 -12.92 -9.53
CA GLN A 199 3.77 -13.45 -10.67
C GLN A 199 4.93 -14.37 -10.25
N GLN A 200 5.65 -14.03 -9.17
CA GLN A 200 6.74 -14.86 -8.64
C GLN A 200 6.24 -16.21 -8.14
N GLN A 201 5.10 -16.26 -7.46
CA GLN A 201 4.49 -17.52 -7.02
C GLN A 201 4.10 -18.41 -8.20
N GLN A 202 3.59 -17.83 -9.28
CA GLN A 202 3.22 -18.57 -10.48
C GLN A 202 4.44 -19.19 -11.20
N GLN A 203 5.58 -18.47 -11.25
CA GLN A 203 6.81 -19.01 -11.82
C GLN A 203 7.41 -20.14 -10.98
N GLN A 204 7.37 -20.06 -9.65
CA GLN A 204 7.85 -21.14 -8.78
C GLN A 204 7.04 -22.43 -8.94
N GLN A 205 5.72 -22.33 -9.09
CA GLN A 205 4.88 -23.51 -9.37
C GLN A 205 5.20 -24.16 -10.71
N GLN A 206 5.50 -23.37 -11.75
CA GLN A 206 5.87 -23.91 -13.06
C GLN A 206 7.25 -24.60 -13.04
N GLN A 207 8.21 -24.11 -12.26
CA GLN A 207 9.53 -24.73 -12.12
C GLN A 207 9.49 -26.03 -11.31
N GLN A 208 8.65 -26.13 -10.27
CA GLN A 208 8.49 -27.39 -9.53
C GLN A 208 7.76 -28.46 -10.34
N ALA A 209 6.87 -28.07 -11.28
CA ALA A 209 6.20 -29.00 -12.17
C ALA A 209 7.10 -29.57 -13.30
N GLN A 210 8.31 -29.00 -13.50
CA GLN A 210 9.25 -29.43 -14.56
C GLN A 210 10.47 -30.22 -14.07
N GLN A 211 10.57 -30.58 -12.78
CA GLN A 211 11.62 -31.52 -12.36
C GLN A 211 11.33 -32.93 -12.94
N PRO A 212 12.18 -33.48 -13.82
CA PRO A 212 11.98 -34.82 -14.34
C PRO A 212 12.17 -35.83 -13.19
N GLN A 213 11.20 -36.73 -13.01
CA GLN A 213 11.39 -37.94 -12.22
C GLN A 213 12.64 -38.66 -12.74
N GLN A 214 13.75 -38.63 -11.99
CA GLN A 214 14.86 -39.54 -12.22
C GLN A 214 14.35 -40.96 -11.99
N GLN A 215 14.19 -41.69 -13.09
CA GLN A 215 13.93 -43.13 -13.11
C GLN A 215 15.04 -43.85 -12.34
N ILE A 216 14.64 -44.56 -11.29
CA ILE A 216 15.46 -45.54 -10.60
C ILE A 216 15.71 -46.70 -11.59
N PRO A 217 16.95 -47.06 -11.96
CA PRO A 217 17.19 -48.21 -12.82
C PRO A 217 16.82 -49.51 -12.07
N PRO A 218 16.18 -50.50 -12.72
CA PRO A 218 15.89 -51.77 -12.08
C PRO A 218 17.20 -52.51 -11.82
N SER A 219 17.48 -52.77 -10.54
CA SER A 219 18.60 -53.58 -10.08
C SER A 219 18.50 -54.99 -10.68
N THR A 220 19.44 -55.34 -11.55
CA THR A 220 19.66 -56.69 -12.05
C THR A 220 19.94 -57.63 -10.87
N GLN A 221 18.96 -58.47 -10.52
CA GLN A 221 19.11 -59.53 -9.54
C GLN A 221 19.90 -60.68 -10.17
N GLN A 222 21.23 -60.67 -10.04
CA GLN A 222 22.08 -61.83 -10.32
C GLN A 222 22.04 -62.79 -9.12
N LEU A 223 21.57 -64.02 -9.34
CA LEU A 223 21.78 -65.15 -8.43
C LEU A 223 23.22 -65.70 -8.57
N PRO A 224 23.95 -65.95 -7.48
CA PRO A 224 25.16 -66.78 -7.53
C PRO A 224 24.85 -68.28 -7.44
N ILE A 225 25.51 -69.03 -8.30
CA ILE A 225 25.53 -70.50 -8.38
C ILE A 225 26.42 -71.13 -7.28
N ALA A 226 25.99 -72.34 -6.89
CA ALA A 226 26.73 -73.47 -6.32
C ALA A 226 27.07 -73.49 -4.82
N LYS A 227 26.56 -74.53 -4.14
CA LYS A 227 27.20 -75.86 -4.15
C LYS A 227 26.15 -76.96 -4.23
#